data_AF-A0A9D0XPB9-F1
#
_entry.id   AF-A0A9D0XPB9-F1
#
_cell.length_a   1.000
_cell.length_b   1.000
_cell.length_c   1.000
_cell.angle_alpha   90.00
_cell.angle_beta   90.00
_cell.angle_gamma   90.00
#
_symmetry.space_group_name_H-M   'P 1'
#
loop_
_entity.id
_entity.type
_entity.pdbx_description
1 polymer ?
#
loop_
_entity_poly.entity_id
_entity_poly.type
_entity_poly.pdbx_seq_one_letter_code
_entity_poly.pdbx_strand_id
1 'polypeptide(L)'
;MNRRTLIVLLGAFLVLTVSFLSACGKAAEPTTALPSEQPAQGQPTQPPRSTSPAVEATPAPPTEQPALIEGETLVQERCTVCHGLSRIQQASKTEDEWRRTVARMVGKGADLNEAEQAIVIQYLTETYGR
;
A
#
# COMPACT_ATOMS: atom_id res chain seq x y z
N MET A 1 -22.71 33.07 -15.02
CA MET A 1 -22.20 33.76 -13.82
C MET A 1 -22.01 32.72 -12.74
N ASN A 2 -20.80 32.14 -12.64
CA ASN A 2 -20.62 30.83 -12.02
C ASN A 2 -20.36 30.97 -10.52
N ARG A 3 -20.95 30.07 -9.72
CA ARG A 3 -20.86 29.97 -8.25
C ARG A 3 -19.43 30.07 -7.68
N ARG A 4 -18.41 29.78 -8.50
CA ARG A 4 -16.99 29.92 -8.17
C ARG A 4 -16.55 31.38 -7.97
N THR A 5 -17.16 32.34 -8.67
CA THR A 5 -16.83 33.76 -8.54
C THR A 5 -17.39 34.37 -7.25
N LEU A 6 -18.45 33.77 -6.67
CA LEU A 6 -19.10 34.25 -5.45
C LEU A 6 -18.31 33.90 -4.17
N ILE A 7 -17.58 32.77 -4.17
CA ILE A 7 -16.86 32.28 -2.99
C ILE A 7 -15.55 33.06 -2.77
N VAL A 8 -14.90 33.51 -3.84
CA VAL A 8 -13.61 34.23 -3.75
C VAL A 8 -13.78 35.64 -3.16
N LEU A 9 -14.96 36.25 -3.29
CA LEU A 9 -15.22 37.59 -2.75
C LEU A 9 -15.56 37.62 -1.25
N LEU A 10 -15.83 36.46 -0.62
CA LEU A 10 -16.16 36.38 0.81
C LEU A 10 -14.95 36.05 1.72
N GLY A 11 -13.81 35.65 1.15
CA GLY A 11 -12.64 35.18 1.92
C GLY A 11 -11.63 36.24 2.36
N ALA A 12 -11.80 37.51 1.95
CA ALA A 12 -10.77 38.55 2.10
C ALA A 12 -10.84 39.35 3.42
N PHE A 13 -11.63 38.95 4.42
CA PHE A 13 -11.89 39.79 5.60
C PHE A 13 -11.48 39.22 6.97
N LEU A 14 -10.78 38.07 7.04
CA LEU A 14 -10.42 37.46 8.33
C LEU A 14 -8.90 37.29 8.52
N VAL A 15 -8.17 38.38 8.32
CA VAL A 15 -6.74 38.49 8.68
C VAL A 15 -6.58 39.70 9.61
N LEU A 16 -7.03 39.62 10.87
CA LEU A 16 -6.63 40.55 11.93
C LEU A 16 -7.18 40.13 13.32
N THR A 17 -6.37 39.41 14.12
CA THR A 17 -6.32 39.44 15.62
C THR A 17 -5.19 38.49 16.08
N VAL A 18 -3.96 38.96 16.23
CA VAL A 18 -3.35 39.41 17.52
C VAL A 18 -3.13 38.27 18.53
N SER A 19 -1.84 37.89 18.65
CA SER A 19 -1.05 37.70 19.87
C SER A 19 -1.60 36.88 21.04
N PHE A 20 -0.81 35.93 21.54
CA PHE A 20 -0.36 35.79 22.95
C PHE A 20 0.48 34.50 23.07
N LEU A 21 1.82 34.59 23.09
CA LEU A 21 2.65 34.50 24.31
C LEU A 21 2.24 33.35 25.24
N SER A 22 2.96 32.22 25.19
CA SER A 22 3.12 31.38 26.38
C SER A 22 4.53 30.81 26.46
N ALA A 23 5.09 31.03 27.64
CA ALA A 23 6.49 31.01 27.98
C ALA A 23 7.02 29.60 28.30
N CYS A 24 8.34 29.53 28.45
CA CYS A 24 9.15 28.40 28.90
C CYS A 24 8.52 27.58 30.05
N GLY A 25 8.62 26.25 29.92
CA GLY A 25 8.58 25.30 31.02
C GLY A 25 9.69 24.27 30.83
N LYS A 26 10.73 24.35 31.66
CA LYS A 26 11.92 23.48 31.72
C LYS A 26 11.80 22.57 32.94
N ALA A 27 11.85 21.25 32.73
CA ALA A 27 12.21 20.16 33.66
C ALA A 27 11.95 18.84 32.88
N ALA A 28 12.87 17.93 32.52
CA ALA A 28 14.01 17.33 33.24
C ALA A 28 13.49 16.78 34.59
N GLU A 29 13.38 15.48 34.89
CA GLU A 29 14.28 14.36 34.57
C GLU A 29 13.58 12.97 34.72
N PRO A 30 14.24 11.82 35.02
CA PRO A 30 14.09 10.58 34.24
C PRO A 30 13.43 9.45 35.03
N THR A 31 12.57 8.65 34.41
CA THR A 31 12.00 7.46 35.07
C THR A 31 12.42 6.21 34.32
N THR A 32 13.42 5.57 34.90
CA THR A 32 13.46 4.14 35.23
C THR A 32 12.98 3.18 34.14
N ALA A 33 13.96 2.65 33.43
CA ALA A 33 13.86 1.32 32.87
C ALA A 33 13.57 0.30 33.99
N LEU A 34 12.57 -0.56 33.78
CA LEU A 34 12.69 -1.96 34.11
C LEU A 34 12.06 -2.79 32.98
N PRO A 35 12.73 -3.86 32.52
CA PRO A 35 12.26 -4.71 31.43
C PRO A 35 11.08 -5.59 31.87
N SER A 36 10.00 -5.59 31.09
CA SER A 36 9.02 -6.68 31.13
C SER A 36 9.38 -7.66 30.02
N GLU A 37 10.10 -8.71 30.42
CA GLU A 37 10.22 -9.98 29.71
C GLU A 37 8.83 -10.48 29.31
N GLN A 38 8.50 -10.37 28.02
CA GLN A 38 7.45 -11.18 27.42
C GLN A 38 8.10 -12.47 26.90
N PRO A 39 7.63 -13.66 27.33
CA PRO A 39 8.24 -14.91 26.94
C PRO A 39 8.13 -15.10 25.42
N ALA A 40 9.27 -15.45 24.83
CA ALA A 40 9.31 -16.10 23.54
C ALA A 40 8.56 -17.45 23.60
N GLN A 41 8.05 -17.83 22.44
CA GLN A 41 7.72 -19.20 22.02
C GLN A 41 6.27 -19.66 22.19
N GLY A 42 5.47 -19.28 21.20
CA GLY A 42 4.40 -20.11 20.65
C GLY A 42 4.58 -20.17 19.15
N GLN A 43 5.65 -20.81 18.67
CA GLN A 43 5.83 -21.12 17.25
C GLN A 43 4.76 -22.15 16.89
N PRO A 44 3.79 -21.85 16.01
CA PRO A 44 2.95 -22.89 15.46
C PRO A 44 3.85 -23.75 14.59
N THR A 45 4.06 -24.98 15.05
CA THR A 45 4.61 -26.10 14.32
C THR A 45 4.10 -26.07 12.88
N GLN A 46 4.95 -25.65 11.94
CA GLN A 46 4.71 -25.96 10.54
C GLN A 46 4.72 -27.49 10.42
N PRO A 47 3.64 -28.12 9.93
CA PRO A 47 3.70 -29.53 9.61
C PRO A 47 4.71 -29.72 8.46
N PRO A 48 5.67 -30.65 8.58
CA PRO A 48 6.40 -31.06 7.41
C PRO A 48 5.44 -31.85 6.54
N ARG A 49 5.33 -31.46 5.27
CA ARG A 49 5.50 -32.35 4.11
C ARG A 49 4.84 -31.70 2.90
N SER A 50 5.73 -31.11 2.09
CA SER A 50 5.56 -31.07 0.65
C SER A 50 5.31 -32.50 0.17
N THR A 51 4.06 -32.82 -0.07
CA THR A 51 3.66 -33.90 -0.97
C THR A 51 3.15 -33.21 -2.21
N SER A 52 4.06 -33.00 -3.15
CA SER A 52 3.71 -32.71 -4.54
C SER A 52 3.03 -33.94 -5.11
N PRO A 53 1.77 -33.87 -5.56
CA PRO A 53 1.34 -34.77 -6.61
C PRO A 53 1.99 -34.25 -7.89
N ALA A 54 2.94 -35.02 -8.41
CA ALA A 54 3.21 -35.00 -9.83
C ALA A 54 1.89 -35.31 -10.53
N VAL A 55 1.26 -34.29 -11.10
CA VAL A 55 0.24 -34.47 -12.12
C VAL A 55 0.89 -34.09 -13.44
N GLU A 56 1.19 -35.15 -14.17
CA GLU A 56 1.64 -35.17 -15.55
C GLU A 56 0.63 -34.47 -16.47
N ALA A 57 1.16 -33.92 -17.56
CA ALA A 57 0.59 -32.85 -18.36
C ALA A 57 -0.71 -33.20 -19.12
N THR A 58 -1.62 -32.22 -19.14
CA THR A 58 -2.54 -31.92 -20.24
C THR A 58 -2.72 -30.40 -20.25
N PRO A 59 -2.57 -29.69 -21.39
CA PRO A 59 -2.65 -28.23 -21.41
C PRO A 59 -4.11 -27.80 -21.24
N ALA A 60 -4.46 -27.36 -20.04
CA ALA A 60 -5.69 -26.62 -19.79
C ALA A 60 -5.58 -25.21 -20.42
N PRO A 61 -6.69 -24.62 -20.91
CA PRO A 61 -6.73 -23.24 -21.40
C PRO A 61 -6.31 -22.25 -20.29
N PRO A 62 -5.89 -21.02 -20.65
CA PRO A 62 -5.06 -20.17 -19.79
C PRO A 62 -5.72 -19.89 -18.44
N THR A 63 -4.94 -20.12 -17.39
CA THR A 63 -5.21 -19.79 -15.99
C THR A 63 -5.16 -18.27 -15.76
N GLU A 64 -5.83 -17.48 -16.60
CA GLU A 64 -5.79 -16.02 -16.54
C GLU A 64 -6.70 -15.55 -15.40
N GLN A 65 -7.97 -15.93 -15.40
CA GLN A 65 -8.98 -15.45 -14.43
C GLN A 65 -8.61 -15.58 -12.94
N PRO A 66 -8.04 -16.70 -12.45
CA PRO A 66 -7.61 -16.80 -11.05
C PRO A 66 -6.52 -15.78 -10.69
N ALA A 67 -5.57 -15.52 -11.59
CA ALA A 67 -4.50 -14.56 -11.37
C ALA A 67 -5.02 -13.12 -11.31
N LEU A 68 -6.09 -12.79 -12.04
CA LEU A 68 -6.69 -11.46 -11.98
C LEU A 68 -7.39 -11.21 -10.63
N ILE A 69 -8.11 -12.21 -10.11
CA ILE A 69 -8.77 -12.11 -8.80
C ILE A 69 -7.74 -11.97 -7.68
N GLU A 70 -6.66 -12.77 -7.76
CA GLU A 70 -5.56 -12.69 -6.81
C GLU A 70 -4.81 -11.34 -6.92
N GLY A 71 -4.58 -10.85 -8.14
CA GLY A 71 -3.96 -9.55 -8.37
C GLY A 71 -4.77 -8.37 -7.87
N GLU A 72 -6.09 -8.39 -8.04
CA GLU A 72 -6.99 -7.38 -7.45
C GLU A 72 -6.88 -7.38 -5.91
N THR A 73 -6.91 -8.58 -5.30
CA THR A 73 -6.79 -8.75 -3.85
C THR A 73 -5.46 -8.22 -3.35
N LEU A 74 -4.34 -8.59 -3.98
CA LEU A 74 -3.00 -8.11 -3.64
C LEU A 74 -2.89 -6.58 -3.81
N VAL A 75 -3.46 -6.00 -4.85
CA VAL A 75 -3.48 -4.53 -5.02
C VAL A 75 -4.27 -3.87 -3.89
N GLN A 76 -5.42 -4.40 -3.53
CA GLN A 76 -6.25 -3.85 -2.45
C GLN A 76 -5.54 -3.95 -1.10
N GLU A 77 -4.89 -5.07 -0.79
CA GLU A 77 -4.25 -5.31 0.51
C GLU A 77 -2.87 -4.66 0.64
N ARG A 78 -2.05 -4.71 -0.41
CA ARG A 78 -0.63 -4.29 -0.35
C ARG A 78 -0.41 -2.86 -0.81
N CYS A 79 -1.19 -2.37 -1.78
CA CYS A 79 -0.94 -1.06 -2.39
C CYS A 79 -1.73 0.09 -1.74
N THR A 80 -2.70 -0.21 -0.86
CA THR A 80 -3.51 0.81 -0.18
C THR A 80 -3.01 1.21 1.21
N VAL A 81 -1.98 0.52 1.71
CA VAL A 81 -1.40 0.73 3.05
C VAL A 81 -0.82 2.15 3.20
N CYS A 82 -0.26 2.72 2.14
CA CYS A 82 0.39 4.04 2.20
C CYS A 82 -0.40 5.18 1.51
N HIS A 83 -1.31 4.86 0.59
CA HIS A 83 -2.17 5.84 -0.10
C HIS A 83 -3.34 5.12 -0.79
N GLY A 84 -4.44 5.83 -1.07
CA GLY A 84 -5.60 5.22 -1.73
C GLY A 84 -5.36 4.73 -3.17
N LEU A 85 -6.28 3.88 -3.65
CA LEU A 85 -6.24 3.28 -5.01
C LEU A 85 -6.36 4.28 -6.16
N SER A 86 -6.78 5.52 -5.87
CA SER A 86 -7.01 6.53 -6.91
C SER A 86 -5.78 6.77 -7.79
N ARG A 87 -4.56 6.60 -7.26
CA ARG A 87 -3.31 6.73 -8.04
C ARG A 87 -3.13 5.63 -9.08
N ILE A 88 -3.63 4.43 -8.81
CA ILE A 88 -3.59 3.29 -9.73
C ILE A 88 -4.69 3.48 -10.78
N GLN A 89 -5.92 3.77 -10.34
CA GLN A 89 -7.08 3.94 -11.23
C GLN A 89 -6.95 5.10 -12.23
N GLN A 90 -6.18 6.13 -11.90
CA GLN A 90 -5.90 7.27 -12.79
C GLN A 90 -4.70 7.03 -13.72
N ALA A 91 -3.98 5.93 -13.55
CA ALA A 91 -2.82 5.62 -14.36
C ALA A 91 -3.19 4.63 -15.47
N SER A 92 -2.64 4.87 -16.65
CA SER A 92 -2.61 3.89 -17.73
C SER A 92 -1.16 3.75 -18.19
N LYS A 93 -0.64 2.52 -18.16
CA LYS A 93 0.79 2.25 -18.31
C LYS A 93 1.00 0.94 -19.07
N THR A 94 2.10 0.89 -19.81
CA THR A 94 2.61 -0.37 -20.37
C THR A 94 3.08 -1.31 -19.26
N GLU A 95 3.20 -2.61 -19.55
CA GLU A 95 3.69 -3.60 -18.60
C GLU A 95 5.05 -3.22 -17.98
N ASP A 96 6.00 -2.76 -18.81
CA ASP A 96 7.32 -2.31 -18.35
C ASP A 96 7.25 -1.10 -17.41
N GLU A 97 6.31 -0.18 -17.66
CA GLU A 97 6.05 0.97 -16.78
C GLU A 97 5.42 0.52 -15.45
N TRP A 98 4.57 -0.52 -15.46
CA TRP A 98 4.02 -1.15 -14.26
C TRP A 98 5.10 -1.88 -13.46
N ARG A 99 5.97 -2.67 -14.12
CA ARG A 99 7.12 -3.33 -13.49
C ARG A 99 7.99 -2.34 -12.72
N ARG A 100 8.35 -1.21 -13.35
CA ARG A 100 9.10 -0.13 -12.68
C ARG A 100 8.33 0.50 -11.53
N THR A 101 7.01 0.64 -11.65
CA THR A 101 6.17 1.20 -10.60
C THR A 101 6.10 0.29 -9.38
N VAL A 102 5.84 -1.00 -9.59
CA VAL A 102 5.77 -2.01 -8.52
C VAL A 102 7.13 -2.13 -7.82
N ALA A 103 8.22 -2.27 -8.57
CA ALA A 103 9.58 -2.31 -8.00
C ALA A 103 9.89 -1.07 -7.15
N ARG A 104 9.49 0.12 -7.61
CA ARG A 104 9.64 1.38 -6.85
C ARG A 104 8.78 1.40 -5.58
N MET A 105 7.60 0.77 -5.56
CA MET A 105 6.77 0.69 -4.34
C MET A 105 7.34 -0.32 -3.35
N VAL A 106 7.85 -1.46 -3.83
CA VAL A 106 8.58 -2.44 -2.99
C VAL A 106 9.80 -1.78 -2.34
N GLY A 107 10.59 -1.03 -3.11
CA GLY A 107 11.71 -0.25 -2.57
C GLY A 107 11.32 0.85 -1.58
N LYS A 108 10.03 1.20 -1.50
CA LYS A 108 9.46 2.13 -0.51
C LYS A 108 8.80 1.44 0.68
N GLY A 109 8.83 0.10 0.72
CA GLY A 109 8.29 -0.69 1.82
C GLY A 109 6.97 -1.40 1.53
N ALA A 110 6.52 -1.49 0.27
CA ALA A 110 5.43 -2.40 -0.06
C ALA A 110 5.88 -3.85 0.11
N ASP A 111 5.17 -4.62 0.91
CA ASP A 111 5.48 -6.02 1.22
C ASP A 111 4.89 -6.94 0.13
N LEU A 112 5.71 -7.22 -0.88
CA LEU A 112 5.40 -8.12 -2.01
C LEU A 112 6.63 -8.97 -2.35
N ASN A 113 6.47 -10.29 -2.36
CA ASN A 113 7.50 -11.19 -2.88
C ASN A 113 7.50 -11.21 -4.43
N GLU A 114 8.48 -11.87 -5.05
CA GLU A 114 8.63 -11.87 -6.52
C GLU A 114 7.43 -12.47 -7.28
N ALA A 115 6.80 -13.51 -6.73
CA ALA A 115 5.62 -14.14 -7.33
C ALA A 115 4.40 -13.21 -7.24
N GLU A 116 4.15 -12.61 -6.07
CA GLU A 116 3.09 -11.63 -5.88
C GLU A 116 3.30 -10.40 -6.78
N GLN A 117 4.55 -9.94 -6.96
CA GLN A 117 4.85 -8.86 -7.88
C GLN A 117 4.44 -9.22 -9.32
N ALA A 118 4.76 -10.42 -9.79
CA ALA A 118 4.38 -10.87 -11.13
C ALA A 118 2.85 -10.87 -11.33
N ILE A 119 2.09 -11.39 -10.36
CA ILE A 119 0.63 -11.41 -10.37
C ILE A 119 0.07 -9.98 -10.39
N VAL A 120 0.58 -9.09 -9.53
CA VAL A 120 0.16 -7.69 -9.50
C VAL A 120 0.48 -6.98 -10.81
N ILE A 121 1.66 -7.18 -11.39
CA ILE A 121 2.04 -6.58 -12.68
C ILE A 121 1.10 -7.04 -13.80
N GLN A 122 0.78 -8.34 -13.84
CA GLN A 122 -0.18 -8.88 -14.80
C GLN A 122 -1.54 -8.21 -14.64
N TYR A 123 -2.12 -8.24 -13.44
CA TYR A 123 -3.40 -7.62 -13.15
C TYR A 123 -3.44 -6.13 -13.52
N LEU A 124 -2.40 -5.38 -13.16
CA LEU A 124 -2.31 -3.95 -13.46
C LEU A 124 -2.21 -3.68 -14.97
N THR A 125 -1.53 -4.55 -15.71
CA THR A 125 -1.37 -4.43 -17.16
C THR A 125 -2.67 -4.77 -17.88
N GLU A 126 -3.37 -5.82 -17.47
CA GLU A 126 -4.63 -6.22 -18.07
C GLU A 126 -5.77 -5.24 -17.73
N THR A 127 -5.79 -4.71 -16.51
CA THR A 127 -6.88 -3.83 -16.03
C THR A 127 -6.64 -2.36 -16.36
N TYR A 128 -5.39 -1.89 -16.30
CA TYR A 128 -5.00 -0.48 -16.43
C TYR A 128 -3.92 -0.28 -17.50
N GLY A 129 -3.83 -1.18 -18.48
CA GLY A 129 -2.90 -1.10 -19.60
C GLY A 129 -3.20 0.01 -20.60
N ARG A 130 -2.24 0.29 -21.47
CA ARG A 130 -2.40 0.98 -22.76
C ARG A 130 -1.56 0.30 -23.83
#